data_AF-A0AAN8K7R2-F1
#
_entry.id   AF-A0AAN8K7R2-F1
#
_cell.length_a   1.000
_cell.length_b   1.000
_cell.length_c   1.000
_cell.angle_alpha   90.00
_cell.angle_beta   90.00
_cell.angle_gamma   90.00
#
_symmetry.space_group_name_H-M   'P 1'
#
loop_
_entity.id
_entity.type
_entity.pdbx_description
1 polymer ?
#
loop_
_entity_poly.entity_id
_entity_poly.type
_entity_poly.pdbx_seq_one_letter_code
_entity_poly.pdbx_strand_id
1 'polypeptide(L)' 'MRCIRKMDHHCPWVNNCVGENNRKYFVLFTMYIALISLHSLVMVVFHFLYCFEDDWTSKSF' A
#
# COMPACT_ATOMS: atom_id res chain seq x y z
N MET A 1 8.33 -30.35 -6.04
CA MET A 1 9.21 -29.17 -5.90
C MET A 1 9.53 -28.70 -7.30
N ARG A 2 9.03 -27.54 -7.74
CA ARG A 2 9.47 -26.97 -9.03
C ARG A 2 10.69 -26.09 -8.76
N CYS A 3 11.76 -26.29 -9.52
CA CYS A 3 12.93 -25.45 -9.40
C CYS A 3 12.60 -24.07 -10.00
N ILE A 4 12.69 -23.02 -9.18
CA ILE A 4 12.43 -21.63 -9.59
C ILE A 4 13.78 -20.98 -9.87
N ARG A 5 14.00 -20.51 -11.10
CA ARG A 5 15.28 -19.90 -11.47
C ARG A 5 15.46 -18.56 -10.77
N LYS A 6 16.64 -18.37 -10.16
CA LYS A 6 16.96 -17.24 -9.27
C LYS A 6 15.82 -16.97 -8.29
N MET A 7 15.46 -18.01 -7.53
CA MET A 7 14.46 -17.89 -6.48
C MET A 7 14.93 -16.83 -5.47
N ASP A 8 14.06 -15.89 -5.19
CA ASP A 8 14.28 -14.85 -4.19
C ASP A 8 13.72 -15.33 -2.85
N HIS A 9 12.41 -15.59 -2.79
CA HIS A 9 11.75 -16.19 -1.62
C HIS A 9 10.39 -16.82 -1.99
N HIS A 10 9.85 -17.66 -1.10
CA HIS A 10 8.44 -18.08 -1.18
C HIS A 10 7.57 -17.09 -0.39
N CYS A 11 6.63 -16.45 -1.08
CA CYS A 11 5.78 -15.44 -0.48
C CYS A 11 4.37 -16.03 -0.25
N PRO A 12 3.98 -16.28 1.01
CA PRO A 12 2.67 -16.85 1.31
C PRO A 12 1.53 -15.89 0.94
N TRP A 13 1.79 -14.58 0.94
CA TRP A 13 0.81 -13.53 0.63
C TRP A 13 0.30 -13.56 -0.81
N VAL A 14 1.14 -13.99 -1.75
CA VAL A 14 0.76 -14.19 -3.16
C VAL A 14 0.60 -15.67 -3.50
N ASN A 15 0.69 -16.55 -2.48
CA ASN A 15 0.67 -18.00 -2.59
C ASN A 15 1.57 -18.53 -3.73
N ASN A 16 2.75 -17.93 -3.90
CA ASN A 16 3.64 -18.22 -5.03
C ASN A 16 5.11 -17.94 -4.68
N CYS A 17 6.03 -18.62 -5.36
CA CYS A 17 7.46 -18.32 -5.25
C CYS A 17 7.82 -17.11 -6.11
N VAL A 18 8.52 -16.14 -5.53
CA VAL A 18 9.07 -14.99 -6.25
C VAL A 18 10.46 -15.35 -6.77
N GLY A 19 10.70 -15.16 -8.06
CA GLY A 19 11.95 -15.43 -8.75
C GLY A 19 12.05 -14.63 -10.05
N GLU A 20 12.97 -14.99 -10.93
CA GLU A 20 13.32 -14.17 -12.12
C GLU A 20 12.11 -13.73 -12.96
N ASN A 21 11.16 -14.65 -13.19
CA ASN A 21 10.03 -14.40 -14.09
C ASN A 21 8.91 -13.52 -13.50
N ASN A 22 8.83 -13.39 -12.18
CA ASN A 22 7.77 -12.62 -11.51
C ASN A 22 8.27 -11.54 -10.55
N ARG A 23 9.58 -11.37 -10.38
CA ARG A 23 10.17 -10.34 -9.51
C ARG A 23 9.74 -8.92 -9.87
N LYS A 24 9.73 -8.58 -11.17
CA LYS A 24 9.30 -7.23 -11.64
C LYS A 24 7.84 -6.96 -11.30
N TYR A 25 6.96 -7.93 -11.53
CA TYR A 25 5.53 -7.79 -11.22
C TYR A 25 5.28 -7.70 -9.72
N PHE A 26 6.02 -8.47 -8.91
CA PHE A 26 5.94 -8.41 -7.46
C PHE A 26 6.35 -7.04 -6.90
N VAL A 27 7.43 -6.44 -7.44
CA VAL A 27 7.85 -5.07 -7.07
C VAL A 27 6.78 -4.05 -7.46
N LEU A 28 6.23 -4.12 -8.67
CA LEU A 28 5.15 -3.21 -9.10
C LEU A 28 3.91 -3.35 -8.21
N PHE A 29 3.48 -4.57 -7.90
CA PHE A 29 2.38 -4.85 -6.99
C PHE A 29 2.60 -4.19 -5.61
N THR A 30 3.78 -4.36 -5.03
CA THR A 30 4.13 -3.78 -3.73
C THR A 30 4.12 -2.25 -3.79
N MET A 31 4.67 -1.66 -4.86
CA MET A 31 4.65 -0.20 -5.06
C MET A 31 3.23 0.35 -5.19
N TYR A 32 2.34 -0.32 -5.92
CA TYR A 32 0.95 0.11 -6.03
C TYR A 32 0.22 0.06 -4.70
N ILE A 33 0.42 -0.98 -3.89
CA ILE A 33 -0.14 -1.05 -2.53
C ILE A 33 0.36 0.12 -1.68
N ALA A 34 1.66 0.43 -1.74
CA ALA A 34 2.24 1.55 -1.00
C ALA A 34 1.62 2.89 -1.42
N LEU A 35 1.46 3.12 -2.73
CA LEU A 35 0.84 4.35 -3.26
C LEU A 35 -0.63 4.48 -2.85
N ILE A 36 -1.41 3.39 -2.94
CA ILE A 36 -2.82 3.40 -2.51
C ILE A 36 -2.91 3.67 -1.00
N SER A 37 -2.07 3.02 -0.19
CA SER A 37 -2.05 3.22 1.26
C SER A 37 -1.70 4.67 1.61
N LEU A 38 -0.72 5.26 0.92
CA LEU A 38 -0.36 6.66 1.08
C LEU A 38 -1.51 7.59 0.66
N HIS A 39 -2.15 7.32 -0.47
CA HIS A 39 -3.30 8.10 -0.93
C HIS A 39 -4.45 8.06 0.09
N SER A 40 -4.79 6.87 0.60
CA SER A 40 -5.81 6.72 1.65
C SER A 40 -5.45 7.49 2.92
N LEU A 41 -4.18 7.43 3.36
CA LEU A 41 -3.72 8.19 4.53
C LEU A 41 -3.90 9.70 4.32
N VAL A 42 -3.49 10.21 3.16
CA VAL A 42 -3.63 11.62 2.81
C VAL A 42 -5.11 12.04 2.81
N MET A 43 -5.98 11.25 2.20
CA MET A 43 -7.43 11.52 2.18
C MET A 43 -8.03 11.55 3.59
N VAL A 44 -7.64 10.61 4.46
CA VAL A 44 -8.09 10.57 5.86
C VAL A 44 -7.60 11.80 6.63
N VAL A 45 -6.34 12.21 6.44
CA VAL A 45 -5.78 13.41 7.08
C VAL A 45 -6.51 14.65 6.61
N PHE A 46 -6.73 14.83 5.30
CA PHE A 46 -7.48 15.97 4.78
C PHE A 46 -8.91 16.01 5.33
N HIS A 47 -9.59 14.86 5.37
CA HIS A 47 -10.93 14.77 5.95
C HIS A 47 -10.93 15.14 7.45
N PHE A 48 -9.94 14.66 8.20
CA PHE A 48 -9.79 14.98 9.61
C PHE A 48 -9.53 16.48 9.85
N LEU A 49 -8.63 17.09 9.06
CA LEU A 49 -8.32 18.52 9.16
C LEU A 49 -9.52 19.40 8.80
N TYR A 50 -10.25 19.05 7.73
CA TYR A 50 -11.47 19.78 7.34
C TYR A 50 -12.55 19.69 8.43
N CYS A 51 -12.80 18.48 8.96
CA CYS A 51 -13.75 18.29 10.05
C CYS A 51 -13.32 19.00 11.34
N PHE A 52 -12.02 19.03 11.64
CA PHE A 52 -11.49 19.73 12.81
C PHE A 52 -11.65 21.25 12.69
N GLU A 53 -11.42 21.81 11.50
CA GLU A 53 -11.62 23.23 11.23
C GLU A 53 -13.10 23.63 11.36
N ASP A 54 -14.03 22.78 10.90
CA ASP A 54 -15.47 22.98 11.05
C ASP A 54 -15.90 22.96 12.54
N ASP A 55 -15.43 21.98 13.33
CA ASP A 55 -15.70 21.92 14.78
C ASP A 55 -15.10 23.10 15.55
N TRP A 56 -13.88 23.51 15.20
CA TRP A 56 -13.22 24.68 15.81
C TRP A 56 -13.99 25.97 15.50
N THR A 57 -14.42 26.13 14.24
CA THR A 57 -15.19 27.32 13.81
C THR A 57 -16.57 27.33 14.46
N SER A 58 -17.24 26.18 14.60
CA SER A 58 -18.54 26.08 15.25
C SER A 58 -18.49 26.38 16.76
N LYS A 59 -17.38 26.11 17.44
CA LYS A 59 -17.21 26.38 18.89
C LYS A 59 -16.69 27.77 19.21
N SER A 60 -16.27 28.53 18.19
CA SER A 60 -15.71 29.87 18.34
C SER A 60 -16.77 31.00 18.24
N PHE A 61 -18.07 30.65 18.18
CA PHE A 61 -19.21 31.57 18.19
C PHE A 61 -20.10 31.35 19.41
#